data_AF-H6Q805-F1
#
_entry.id   AF-H6Q805-F1
#
_cell.length_a   1.000
_cell.length_b   1.000
_cell.length_c   1.000
_cell.angle_alpha   90.00
_cell.angle_beta   90.00
_cell.angle_gamma   90.00
#
_symmetry.space_group_name_H-M   'P 1'
#
loop_
_entity.id
_entity.type
_entity.pdbx_description
1 polymer ?
#
loop_
_entity_poly.entity_id
_entity_poly.type
_entity_poly.pdbx_seq_one_letter_code
_entity_poly.pdbx_strand_id
1 'polypeptide(L)' 'MRIIDVLKTLGGEADLDAIVEAALKRGIPPPIATRQLMRLVEKGVVKVVCDVSIRYRFA' A
#
# COMPACT_ATOMS: atom_id res chain seq x y z
N MET A 1 6.83 7.24 9.92
CA MET A 1 5.52 6.86 9.35
C MET A 1 5.69 5.60 8.53
N ARG A 2 4.76 4.64 8.62
CA ARG A 2 4.84 3.36 7.91
C ARG A 2 3.77 3.32 6.82
N ILE A 3 4.06 2.70 5.68
CA ILE A 3 3.08 2.51 4.58
C ILE A 3 1.78 1.80 5.04
N ILE A 4 1.89 1.03 6.13
CA ILE A 4 0.77 0.34 6.77
C ILE A 4 -0.31 1.31 7.29
N ASP A 5 0.11 2.47 7.78
CA ASP A 5 -0.80 3.50 8.31
C ASP A 5 -1.53 4.19 7.15
N VAL A 6 -0.87 4.29 5.99
CA VAL A 6 -1.49 4.78 4.75
C VAL A 6 -2.59 3.83 4.31
N LEU A 7 -2.28 2.53 4.22
CA LEU A 7 -3.25 1.51 3.81
C LEU A 7 -4.47 1.44 4.75
N LYS A 8 -4.24 1.55 6.07
CA LYS A 8 -5.31 1.61 7.07
C LYS A 8 -6.22 2.83 6.87
N THR A 9 -5.66 4.00 6.58
CA THR A 9 -6.48 5.19 6.32
C THR A 9 -7.25 5.16 5.01
N LEU A 10 -6.86 4.30 4.07
CA LEU A 10 -7.58 4.06 2.82
C LEU A 10 -8.67 2.98 2.95
N GLY A 11 -8.98 2.54 4.18
CA GLY A 11 -10.02 1.52 4.42
C GLY A 11 -9.51 0.08 4.42
N GLY A 12 -8.18 -0.13 4.40
CA GLY A 12 -7.56 -1.45 4.49
C GLY A 12 -7.44 -2.19 3.15
N GLU A 13 -7.96 -1.63 2.06
CA GLU A 13 -7.77 -2.09 0.67
C GLU A 13 -7.65 -0.88 -0.25
N ALA A 14 -6.63 -0.84 -1.10
CA ALA A 14 -6.47 0.23 -2.09
C ALA A 14 -5.64 -0.22 -3.30
N ASP A 15 -5.79 0.47 -4.42
CA ASP A 15 -4.88 0.32 -5.57
C ASP A 15 -3.51 0.96 -5.31
N LEU A 16 -2.54 0.64 -6.17
CA LEU A 16 -1.18 1.13 -6.00
C LEU A 16 -1.10 2.66 -6.07
N ASP A 17 -1.85 3.27 -6.99
CA ASP A 17 -1.79 4.70 -7.26
C ASP A 17 -2.32 5.51 -6.06
N ALA A 18 -3.43 5.11 -5.47
CA ALA A 18 -3.98 5.72 -4.26
C ALA A 18 -3.02 5.58 -3.07
N ILE A 19 -2.38 4.41 -2.92
CA ILE A 19 -1.38 4.18 -1.86
C ILE A 19 -0.19 5.12 -2.04
N VAL A 20 0.34 5.22 -3.25
CA VAL A 20 1.51 6.05 -3.58
C VAL A 20 1.18 7.53 -3.41
N GLU A 21 0.01 7.98 -3.89
CA GLU A 21 -0.43 9.37 -3.75
C GLU A 21 -0.62 9.75 -2.27
N ALA A 22 -1.28 8.89 -1.48
CA ALA A 22 -1.48 9.12 -0.07
C ALA A 22 -0.17 9.07 0.73
N ALA A 23 0.78 8.22 0.33
CA ALA A 23 2.12 8.16 0.89
C ALA A 23 2.92 9.43 0.58
N LEU A 24 2.81 9.95 -0.65
CA LEU A 24 3.46 11.19 -1.07
C LEU A 24 2.94 12.41 -0.29
N LYS A 25 1.62 12.52 -0.10
CA LYS A 25 1.00 13.56 0.76
C LYS A 25 1.51 13.53 2.20
N ARG A 26 2.08 12.40 2.62
CA ARG A 26 2.65 12.16 3.95
C ARG A 26 4.18 12.23 3.97
N GLY A 27 4.80 12.70 2.89
CA GLY A 27 6.26 12.85 2.77
C GLY A 27 7.02 11.55 2.52
N ILE A 28 6.35 10.48 2.09
CA ILE A 28 6.99 9.22 1.69
C ILE A 28 7.11 9.22 0.16
N PRO A 29 8.33 9.26 -0.41
CA PRO A 29 8.54 9.22 -1.85
C PRO A 29 8.00 7.93 -2.48
N PRO A 30 7.49 7.97 -3.74
CA PRO A 30 6.94 6.80 -4.42
C PRO A 30 7.85 5.56 -4.44
N PRO A 31 9.16 5.66 -4.72
CA PRO A 31 10.04 4.48 -4.71
C PRO A 31 10.19 3.85 -3.32
N ILE A 32 10.08 4.66 -2.27
CA ILE A 32 10.13 4.18 -0.88
C ILE A 32 8.79 3.54 -0.52
N ALA A 33 7.68 4.16 -0.91
CA ALA A 33 6.34 3.65 -0.67
C ALA A 33 6.13 2.26 -1.30
N THR A 34 6.45 2.11 -2.58
CA THR A 34 6.36 0.83 -3.30
C THR A 34 7.25 -0.24 -2.68
N ARG A 35 8.52 0.08 -2.38
CA ARG A 35 9.43 -0.86 -1.71
C ARG A 35 8.93 -1.32 -0.35
N GLN A 36 8.36 -0.40 0.45
CA GLN A 36 7.77 -0.75 1.74
C GLN A 36 6.53 -1.62 1.57
N LEU A 37 5.67 -1.32 0.59
CA LEU A 37 4.48 -2.11 0.27
C LEU A 37 4.86 -3.54 -0.13
N MET A 38 5.82 -3.70 -1.04
CA MET A 38 6.29 -5.03 -1.47
C MET A 38 6.86 -5.84 -0.31
N ARG A 39 7.61 -5.22 0.60
CA ARG A 39 8.07 -5.88 1.83
C ARG A 39 6.92 -6.35 2.74
N LEU A 40 5.78 -5.65 2.77
CA LEU A 40 4.60 -6.10 3.51
C LEU A 40 3.91 -7.27 2.82
N VAL A 41 3.93 -7.29 1.49
CA VAL A 41 3.43 -8.42 0.68
C VAL A 41 4.29 -9.66 0.92
N GLU A 42 5.61 -9.55 0.83
CA GLU A 42 6.56 -10.63 1.12
C GLU A 42 6.39 -11.23 2.52
N LYS A 43 6.04 -10.38 3.50
CA LYS A 43 5.78 -10.80 4.88
C LYS A 43 4.38 -11.36 5.12
N GLY A 44 3.53 -11.39 4.09
CA GLY A 44 2.14 -11.83 4.20
C GLY A 44 1.25 -10.91 5.03
N VAL A 45 1.67 -9.68 5.32
CA VAL A 45 0.89 -8.68 6.07
C VAL A 45 -0.12 -7.97 5.15
N VAL A 46 0.23 -7.88 3.86
CA VAL A 46 -0.63 -7.35 2.81
C VAL A 46 -0.78 -8.43 1.75
N LYS A 47 -2.00 -8.67 1.30
CA LYS A 47 -2.31 -9.57 0.19
C LYS A 47 -2.56 -8.75 -1.07
N VAL A 48 -2.10 -9.25 -2.20
CA VAL A 48 -2.47 -8.71 -3.50
C VAL A 48 -3.79 -9.37 -3.91
N VAL A 49 -4.80 -8.55 -4.14
CA VAL A 49 -6.12 -8.96 -4.63
C VAL A 49 -6.15 -8.62 -6.12
N CYS A 50 -6.23 -9.65 -6.95
CA CYS A 50 -6.37 -9.51 -8.39
C CYS A 50 -7.84 -9.73 -8.75
N ASP A 51 -8.56 -8.66 -9.04
CA ASP A 51 -9.92 -8.69 -9.60
C ASP A 51 -9.91 -7.91 -10.93
N VAL A 52 -10.90 -7.03 -11.19
CA VAL A 52 -10.90 -6.09 -12.31
C VAL A 52 -9.67 -5.16 -12.31
N SER A 53 -9.05 -4.93 -11.13
CA SER A 53 -7.78 -4.22 -10.97
C SER A 53 -6.92 -4.85 -9.87
N ILE A 54 -5.61 -4.54 -9.88
CA ILE A 54 -4.68 -4.98 -8.84
C ILE A 54 -4.86 -4.08 -7.61
N ARG A 55 -5.22 -4.71 -6.48
CA ARG A 55 -5.40 -4.04 -5.20
C ARG A 55 -4.54 -4.68 -4.11
N TYR A 56 -4.27 -3.92 -3.07
CA TYR A 56 -3.49 -4.35 -1.91
C TYR A 56 -4.37 -4.25 -0.68
N ARG A 57 -4.63 -5.40 -0.04
CA ARG A 57 -5.49 -5.52 1.13
C ARG A 57 -4.70 -5.97 2.35
N PHE A 58 -5.04 -5.46 3.52
CA PHE A 58 -4.54 -6.01 4.78
C PHE A 58 -4.89 -7.50 4.91
N ALA A 59 -3.92 -8.33 5.29
CA ALA A 59 -4.05 -9.79 5.31
C ALA A 59 -4.93 -10.32 6.43
#